data_AF-S6HNK8-F1
#
_entry.id   AF-S6HNK8-F1
#
_cell.length_a   1.000
_cell.length_b   1.000
_cell.length_c   1.000
_cell.angle_alpha   90.00
_cell.angle_beta   90.00
_cell.angle_gamma   90.00
#
_symmetry.space_group_name_H-M   'P 1'
#
loop_
_entity.id
_entity.type
_entity.pdbx_description
1 polymer ?
#
loop_
_entity_poly.entity_id
_entity_poly.type
_entity_poly.pdbx_seq_one_letter_code
_entity_poly.pdbx_strand_id
1 'polypeptide(L)'
;MADLKGLVKSMAGVQSELSGGQGHSYDAAIIIQNNGVESYMSVERAVLWSLGSYKNMCWEVIDQETHQHNGRKIDVLTIEKRKMDDQGIVSTGTQQVFFDITEFHAEGSLSV
;
A
#
# COMPACT_ATOMS: atom_id res chain seq x y z
N MET A 1 13.02 14.39 -2.15
CA MET A 1 11.75 13.65 -2.01
C MET A 1 12.09 12.39 -1.23
N ALA A 2 11.45 12.11 -0.09
CA ALA A 2 11.73 10.87 0.64
C ALA A 2 11.26 9.70 -0.23
N ASP A 3 12.16 8.76 -0.51
CA ASP A 3 11.81 7.49 -1.14
C ASP A 3 10.77 6.76 -0.28
N LEU A 4 9.72 6.20 -0.90
CA LEU A 4 8.61 5.54 -0.19
C LEU A 4 9.15 4.45 0.73
N LYS A 5 10.11 3.66 0.25
CA LYS A 5 10.79 2.63 1.03
C LYS A 5 11.50 3.24 2.24
N GLY A 6 12.28 4.30 2.04
CA GLY A 6 12.96 5.00 3.12
C GLY A 6 12.00 5.51 4.19
N LEU A 7 10.86 6.07 3.78
CA LEU A 7 9.81 6.52 4.70
C LEU A 7 9.25 5.35 5.51
N VAL A 8 8.78 4.29 4.85
CA VAL A 8 8.11 3.16 5.51
C VAL A 8 9.07 2.42 6.45
N LYS A 9 10.33 2.24 6.05
CA LYS A 9 11.36 1.65 6.91
C LYS A 9 11.62 2.50 8.15
N SER A 10 11.72 3.82 7.99
CA SER A 10 12.01 4.73 9.11
C SER A 10 10.87 4.83 10.11
N MET A 11 9.62 4.71 9.64
CA MET A 11 8.44 4.92 10.46
C MET A 11 7.90 3.60 11.04
N ALA A 12 7.70 2.59 10.20
CA ALA A 12 7.02 1.34 10.58
C ALA A 12 7.96 0.14 10.78
N GLY A 13 9.25 0.29 10.45
CA GLY A 13 10.24 -0.78 10.63
C GLY A 13 10.12 -1.95 9.65
N VAL A 14 9.33 -1.80 8.58
CA VAL A 14 9.13 -2.83 7.55
C VAL A 14 10.44 -3.16 6.85
N GLN A 15 10.66 -4.45 6.62
CA GLN A 15 11.86 -4.95 5.94
C GLN A 15 11.61 -5.34 4.48
N SER A 16 10.34 -5.54 4.11
CA SER A 16 9.94 -5.80 2.73
C SER A 16 10.44 -4.71 1.80
N GLU A 17 11.00 -5.14 0.67
CA GLU A 17 11.39 -4.23 -0.39
C GLU A 17 10.13 -3.70 -1.09
N LEU A 18 10.09 -2.38 -1.28
CA LEU A 18 8.99 -1.68 -1.93
C LEU A 18 9.52 -1.07 -3.23
N SER A 19 8.80 -1.30 -4.34
CA SER A 19 9.17 -0.79 -5.65
C SER A 19 7.95 -0.48 -6.52
N GLY A 20 8.12 -0.30 -7.82
CA GLY A 20 7.03 -0.02 -8.75
C GLY A 20 6.63 1.45 -8.79
N GLY A 21 5.31 1.71 -8.70
CA GLY A 21 4.74 3.06 -8.82
C GLY A 21 4.32 3.68 -7.49
N GLN A 22 3.39 4.65 -7.57
CA GLN A 22 2.90 5.43 -6.42
C GLN A 22 1.54 4.94 -5.86
N GLY A 23 1.03 3.84 -6.40
CA GLY A 23 -0.21 3.19 -5.93
C GLY A 23 -1.49 3.91 -6.32
N HIS A 24 -1.51 4.72 -7.40
CA HIS A 24 -2.71 5.47 -7.82
C HIS A 24 -3.50 4.81 -8.97
N SER A 25 -3.00 3.71 -9.53
CA SER A 25 -3.65 2.92 -10.57
C SER A 25 -3.07 1.51 -10.61
N TYR A 26 -3.68 0.61 -11.39
CA TYR A 26 -3.15 -0.72 -11.66
C TYR A 26 -1.73 -0.68 -12.26
N ASP A 27 -1.49 0.19 -13.23
CA ASP A 27 -0.18 0.34 -13.90
C ASP A 27 0.88 0.93 -12.97
N ALA A 28 0.47 1.81 -12.05
CA ALA A 28 1.33 2.46 -11.08
C ALA A 28 1.27 1.82 -9.69
N ALA A 29 0.88 0.55 -9.57
CA ALA A 29 0.76 -0.14 -8.29
C ALA A 29 2.11 -0.19 -7.53
N ILE A 30 2.04 -0.12 -6.20
CA ILE A 30 3.20 -0.30 -5.32
C ILE A 30 3.49 -1.80 -5.27
N ILE A 31 4.68 -2.21 -5.68
CA ILE A 31 5.08 -3.62 -5.65
C ILE A 31 5.63 -3.94 -4.27
N ILE A 32 5.03 -4.93 -3.61
CA ILE A 32 5.52 -5.49 -2.36
C ILE A 32 6.26 -6.78 -2.69
N GLN A 33 7.57 -6.81 -2.42
CA GLN A 33 8.35 -8.03 -2.59
C GLN A 33 8.18 -8.94 -1.37
N ASN A 34 8.00 -10.24 -1.64
CA ASN A 34 7.85 -11.24 -0.59
C ASN A 34 9.21 -11.57 0.03
N ASN A 35 9.41 -11.15 1.27
CA ASN A 35 10.62 -11.45 2.04
C ASN A 35 10.51 -12.73 2.89
N GLY A 36 9.37 -13.43 2.86
CA GLY A 36 9.09 -14.63 3.64
C GLY A 36 8.81 -14.39 5.14
N VAL A 37 8.79 -13.14 5.60
CA VAL A 37 8.62 -12.78 7.01
C VAL A 37 7.30 -12.02 7.23
N GLU A 38 7.06 -10.98 6.44
CA GLU A 38 5.90 -10.10 6.61
C GLU A 38 4.77 -10.51 5.65
N SER A 39 3.51 -10.47 6.11
CA SER A 39 2.39 -10.59 5.19
C SER A 39 2.22 -9.30 4.38
N TYR A 40 1.83 -9.42 3.11
CA TYR A 40 1.56 -8.25 2.26
C TYR A 40 0.57 -7.29 2.92
N MET A 41 -0.48 -7.81 3.59
CA MET A 41 -1.45 -6.99 4.31
C MET A 41 -0.81 -6.14 5.42
N SER A 42 0.15 -6.70 6.15
CA SER A 42 0.86 -5.95 7.20
C SER A 42 1.70 -4.83 6.60
N VAL A 43 2.37 -5.14 5.48
CA VAL A 43 3.16 -4.16 4.72
C VAL A 43 2.28 -3.05 4.14
N GLU A 44 1.11 -3.37 3.57
CA GLU A 44 0.14 -2.37 3.09
C GLU A 44 -0.30 -1.42 4.21
N ARG A 45 -0.66 -1.96 5.39
CA ARG A 45 -1.06 -1.14 6.53
C ARG A 45 0.08 -0.25 7.01
N ALA A 46 1.31 -0.73 6.98
CA ALA A 46 2.50 0.05 7.29
C ALA A 46 2.81 1.13 6.24
N VAL A 47 2.64 0.82 4.95
CA VAL A 47 2.80 1.75 3.82
C VAL A 47 1.80 2.87 3.93
N LEU A 48 0.53 2.52 4.17
CA LEU A 48 -0.48 3.47 4.57
C LEU A 48 0.08 4.20 5.79
N TRP A 49 -0.01 3.69 7.02
CA TRP A 49 0.33 4.43 8.25
C TRP A 49 1.48 5.44 8.13
N SER A 50 2.63 5.05 7.56
CA SER A 50 3.77 5.92 7.28
C SER A 50 3.44 7.15 6.41
N LEU A 51 2.74 6.97 5.29
CA LEU A 51 2.31 8.05 4.39
C LEU A 51 1.33 9.03 5.05
N GLY A 52 0.54 8.57 6.01
CA GLY A 52 -0.53 9.35 6.66
C GLY A 52 0.07 10.18 7.77
N SER A 53 0.91 9.56 8.59
CA SER A 53 1.73 10.26 9.57
C SER A 53 2.63 11.32 8.92
N TYR A 54 3.25 11.01 7.76
CA TYR A 54 4.04 12.00 7.02
C TYR A 54 3.22 13.20 6.52
N LYS A 55 1.94 12.98 6.19
CA LYS A 55 1.03 14.02 5.65
C LYS A 55 0.14 14.66 6.72
N ASN A 56 0.34 14.33 7.99
CA ASN A 56 -0.58 14.67 9.10
C ASN A 56 -2.04 14.38 8.74
N MET A 57 -2.29 13.18 8.21
CA MET A 57 -3.55 12.74 7.66
C MET A 57 -3.93 11.41 8.31
N CYS A 58 -5.17 11.31 8.78
CA CYS A 58 -5.73 10.05 9.24
C CYS A 58 -6.39 9.33 8.06
N TRP A 59 -6.34 8.01 8.09
CA TRP A 59 -7.15 7.18 7.21
C TRP A 59 -7.80 6.01 7.93
N GLU A 60 -8.75 5.43 7.23
CA GLU A 60 -9.40 4.19 7.57
C GLU A 60 -9.54 3.39 6.27
N VAL A 61 -9.16 2.11 6.29
CA VAL A 61 -9.44 1.21 5.16
C VAL A 61 -10.91 0.82 5.27
N ILE A 62 -11.71 1.24 4.28
CA ILE A 62 -13.16 1.02 4.27
C ILE A 62 -13.58 -0.13 3.37
N ASP A 63 -12.72 -0.52 2.42
CA ASP A 63 -12.93 -1.68 1.55
C ASP A 63 -11.57 -2.20 1.03
N GLN A 64 -11.51 -3.50 0.73
CA GLN A 64 -10.31 -4.17 0.22
C GLN A 64 -10.70 -5.30 -0.72
N GLU A 65 -10.25 -5.20 -1.97
CA GLU A 65 -10.58 -6.16 -3.02
C GLU A 65 -9.32 -6.59 -3.78
N THR A 66 -9.25 -7.87 -4.12
CA THR A 66 -8.17 -8.39 -4.94
C THR A 66 -8.61 -8.60 -6.38
N HIS A 67 -7.83 -8.07 -7.32
CA HIS A 67 -8.10 -8.04 -8.75
C HIS A 67 -6.99 -8.75 -9.54
N GLN A 68 -7.35 -9.36 -10.67
CA GLN A 68 -6.37 -9.84 -11.66
C GLN A 68 -6.25 -8.82 -12.79
N HIS A 69 -5.04 -8.36 -13.08
CA HIS A 69 -4.79 -7.35 -14.10
C HIS A 69 -3.47 -7.61 -14.83
N ASN A 70 -3.53 -7.90 -16.13
CA ASN A 70 -2.35 -8.15 -16.98
C ASN A 70 -1.38 -9.21 -16.40
N GLY A 71 -1.91 -10.29 -15.83
CA GLY A 71 -1.12 -11.37 -15.23
C GLY A 71 -0.56 -11.06 -13.83
N ARG A 72 -0.88 -9.88 -13.28
CA ARG A 72 -0.53 -9.45 -11.93
C ARG A 72 -1.74 -9.60 -11.02
N LYS A 73 -1.48 -9.95 -9.76
CA LYS A 73 -2.48 -9.96 -8.71
C LYS A 73 -2.36 -8.66 -7.92
N ILE A 74 -3.37 -7.81 -8.06
CA ILE A 74 -3.40 -6.45 -7.50
C ILE A 74 -4.40 -6.40 -6.34
N ASP A 75 -3.94 -6.01 -5.17
CA ASP A 75 -4.80 -5.69 -4.05
C ASP A 75 -5.13 -4.20 -4.06
N VAL A 76 -6.42 -3.88 -3.93
CA VAL A 76 -6.94 -2.53 -4.03
C VAL A 76 -7.59 -2.17 -2.70
N LEU A 77 -6.97 -1.25 -1.98
CA LEU A 77 -7.49 -0.74 -0.72
C LEU A 77 -8.22 0.56 -0.99
N THR A 78 -9.50 0.59 -0.70
CA THR A 78 -10.27 1.83 -0.64
C THR A 78 -10.13 2.41 0.76
N ILE A 79 -9.60 3.62 0.85
CA ILE A 79 -9.39 4.36 2.09
C ILE A 79 -10.31 5.57 2.17
N GLU A 80 -10.87 5.82 3.34
CA GLU A 80 -11.35 7.14 3.72
C GLU A 80 -10.17 7.92 4.30
N LYS A 81 -9.94 9.15 3.83
CA LYS A 81 -8.96 10.07 4.40
C LYS A 81 -9.67 11.21 5.12
N ARG A 82 -9.11 11.62 6.25
CA ARG A 82 -9.51 12.81 7.01
C ARG A 82 -8.30 13.69 7.23
N LYS A 83 -8.39 14.95 6.80
CA LYS A 83 -7.35 15.94 6.98
C LYS A 83 -7.95 17.21 7.59
N MET A 84 -7.38 17.64 8.71
CA MET A 84 -7.63 18.94 9.28
C MET A 84 -6.64 19.94 8.68
N ASP A 85 -7.13 21.08 8.19
CA ASP A 85 -6.28 22.18 7.77
C ASP A 85 -5.93 23.13 8.93
N ASP A 86 -5.10 24.14 8.66
CA ASP A 86 -4.63 25.09 9.66
C ASP A 86 -5.76 25.98 10.23
N GLN A 87 -6.95 25.97 9.61
CA GLN A 87 -8.14 26.67 10.08
C GLN A 87 -9.06 25.77 10.94
N GLY A 88 -8.66 24.50 11.15
CA GLY A 88 -9.45 23.52 11.88
C GLY A 88 -10.58 22.90 11.05
N ILE A 89 -10.63 23.15 9.74
CA ILE A 89 -11.65 22.56 8.86
C ILE A 89 -11.22 21.12 8.54
N VAL A 90 -12.12 20.18 8.81
CA VAL A 90 -11.92 18.77 8.47
C VAL A 90 -12.46 18.52 7.06
N SER A 91 -11.57 18.10 6.17
CA SER A 91 -11.91 17.57 4.86
C SER A 91 -11.89 16.05 4.89
N THR A 92 -12.92 15.42 4.30
CA THR A 92 -12.99 13.98 4.10
C THR A 92 -12.98 13.64 2.61
N GLY A 93 -12.54 12.45 2.27
CA GLY A 93 -12.64 11.95 0.91
C GLY A 93 -12.25 10.48 0.83
N THR A 94 -12.58 9.85 -0.28
CA THR A 94 -12.21 8.46 -0.55
C THR A 94 -11.09 8.42 -1.59
N GLN A 95 -10.21 7.44 -1.46
CA GLN A 95 -9.14 7.18 -2.43
C GLN A 95 -8.87 5.67 -2.50
N GLN A 96 -8.49 5.18 -3.68
CA GLN A 96 -7.98 3.82 -3.82
C GLN A 96 -6.45 3.82 -3.83
N VAL A 97 -5.86 2.80 -3.23
CA VAL A 97 -4.42 2.52 -3.26
C VAL A 97 -4.21 1.12 -3.80
N PHE A 98 -3.35 1.01 -4.80
CA PHE A 98 -3.12 -0.23 -5.55
C PHE A 98 -1.77 -0.84 -5.18
N PHE A 99 -1.79 -2.11 -4.76
CA PHE A 99 -0.62 -2.88 -4.38
C PHE A 99 -0.49 -4.11 -5.27
N ASP A 100 0.70 -4.36 -5.80
CA ASP A 100 1.00 -5.61 -6.49
C ASP A 100 1.54 -6.61 -5.49
N ILE A 101 0.77 -7.69 -5.31
CA ILE A 101 1.01 -8.76 -4.34
C ILE A 101 1.28 -10.08 -5.05
N THR A 102 1.67 -10.05 -6.33
CA THR A 102 1.84 -11.24 -7.18
C THR A 102 2.81 -12.26 -6.55
N GLU A 103 3.91 -11.81 -5.96
CA GLU A 103 4.91 -12.70 -5.33
C GLU A 103 4.37 -13.51 -4.14
N PHE A 104 3.31 -13.04 -3.47
CA PHE A 104 2.68 -13.75 -2.36
C PHE A 104 1.72 -14.86 -2.80
N HIS A 105 1.48 -14.96 -4.10
CA HIS A 105 0.53 -15.91 -4.70
C HIS A 105 1.15 -16.74 -5.83
N ALA A 106 2.47 -16.68 -6.00
CA ALA A 106 3.21 -17.39 -7.03
C ALA A 106 3.45 -18.90 -6.75
N GLU A 107 2.78 -19.50 -5.75
CA GLU A 107 2.90 -20.95 -5.49
C GLU A 107 1.88 -21.75 -6.30
N GLY A 108 2.36 -22.37 -7.39
CA GLY A 108 1.56 -23.29 -8.21
C GLY A 108 2.20 -23.83 -9.49
N SER A 109 3.52 -23.73 -9.69
CA SER A 109 4.22 -24.42 -10.80
C SER A 109 5.43 -25.21 -10.31
N LEU A 110 5.19 -26.14 -9.38
CA LEU A 110 5.98 -27.36 -9.31
C LEU A 110 5.28 -28.39 -10.20
N SER A 111 5.64 -28.41 -11.49
CA SER A 111 5.40 -29.56 -12.34
C SER A 111 6.33 -30.69 -11.89
N VAL A 112 5.76 -31.72 -11.26
CA VAL A 112 6.38 -33.04 -11.14
C VAL A 112 6.00 -33.86 -12.36
#